data_AF-A0A7N8YII3-F1
#
_entry.id   AF-A0A7N8YII3-F1
#
_cell.length_a   1.000
_cell.length_b   1.000
_cell.length_c   1.000
_cell.angle_alpha   90.00
_cell.angle_beta   90.00
_cell.angle_gamma   90.00
#
_symmetry.space_group_name_H-M   'P 1'
#
loop_
_entity.id
_entity.type
_entity.pdbx_description
1 polymer ?
#
loop_
_entity_poly.entity_id
_entity_poly.type
_entity_poly.pdbx_seq_one_letter_code
_entity_poly.pdbx_strand_id
1 'polypeptide(L)'
;MQMQLFFYPLQCREVFKYFKKLISHFNQRDPQSVLKTVNPREAELLDAAAGVFIRFRLGGINFPPNIYYKIFKYRPIADMCASSPKDYTQPGLKKPVAPQTNSGWPVIQEDRSGWYRRVENNSWRLFCCKLGANKTMDFHYSKLQRQQDVGRWRKKRNTEWLKQISESISPV
;
A
#
# COMPACT_ATOMS: atom_id res chain seq x y z
N MET A 1 -36.20 29.53 -17.76
CA MET A 1 -35.64 28.28 -17.21
C MET A 1 -34.42 28.61 -16.36
N GLN A 2 -34.58 28.73 -15.04
CA GLN A 2 -33.45 29.06 -14.16
C GLN A 2 -33.65 28.33 -12.83
N MET A 3 -33.48 27.02 -12.87
CA MET A 3 -33.74 26.12 -11.73
C MET A 3 -32.75 24.94 -11.73
N GLN A 4 -31.49 25.19 -12.10
CA GLN A 4 -30.44 24.16 -12.04
C GLN A 4 -29.21 24.53 -11.19
N LEU A 5 -28.96 25.81 -10.88
CA LEU A 5 -27.70 26.19 -10.22
C LEU A 5 -27.72 26.17 -8.68
N PHE A 6 -28.90 26.15 -8.04
CA PHE A 6 -28.99 26.08 -6.57
C PHE A 6 -29.13 24.65 -6.00
N PHE A 7 -29.37 23.64 -6.83
CA PHE A 7 -29.65 22.28 -6.37
C PHE A 7 -28.37 21.45 -6.14
N TYR A 8 -27.32 21.67 -6.95
CA TYR A 8 -26.03 20.98 -6.82
C TYR A 8 -25.31 21.19 -5.47
N PRO A 9 -25.19 22.40 -4.89
CA PRO A 9 -24.46 22.57 -3.63
C PRO A 9 -25.12 21.89 -2.42
N LEU A 10 -26.46 21.81 -2.39
CA LEU A 10 -27.20 21.16 -1.29
C LEU A 10 -27.16 19.64 -1.39
N GLN A 11 -27.33 19.07 -2.59
CA GLN A 11 -27.15 17.62 -2.80
C GLN A 11 -25.74 17.16 -2.47
N CYS A 12 -24.72 17.97 -2.81
CA CYS A 12 -23.34 17.67 -2.42
C CYS A 12 -23.15 17.63 -0.89
N ARG A 13 -23.86 18.49 -0.16
CA ARG A 13 -23.80 18.56 1.31
C ARG A 13 -24.44 17.34 1.99
N GLU A 14 -25.61 16.90 1.52
CA GLU A 14 -26.29 15.73 2.10
C GLU A 14 -25.54 14.43 1.81
N VAL A 15 -25.00 14.28 0.59
CA VAL A 15 -24.14 13.15 0.23
C VAL A 15 -22.86 13.13 1.08
N PHE A 16 -22.24 14.30 1.34
CA PHE A 16 -21.09 14.37 2.24
C PHE A 16 -21.45 13.99 3.68
N LYS A 17 -22.58 14.49 4.22
CA LYS A 17 -23.07 14.11 5.55
C LYS A 17 -23.30 12.61 5.66
N TYR A 18 -23.88 12.01 4.62
CA TYR A 18 -24.06 10.56 4.53
C TYR A 18 -22.72 9.82 4.64
N PHE A 19 -21.73 10.17 3.81
CA PHE A 19 -20.39 9.55 3.88
C PHE A 19 -19.72 9.77 5.23
N LYS A 20 -19.83 10.95 5.82
CA LYS A 20 -19.28 11.25 7.16
C LYS A 20 -19.92 10.35 8.23
N LYS A 21 -21.24 10.18 8.19
CA LYS A 21 -21.98 9.31 9.13
C LYS A 21 -21.59 7.83 8.93
N LEU A 22 -21.49 7.40 7.68
CA LEU A 22 -21.08 6.04 7.32
C LEU A 22 -19.65 5.72 7.79
N ILE A 23 -18.69 6.62 7.56
CA ILE A 23 -17.31 6.48 8.05
C ILE A 23 -17.27 6.48 9.59
N SER A 24 -18.03 7.38 10.25
CA SER A 24 -18.11 7.41 11.71
C SER A 24 -18.58 6.09 12.28
N HIS A 25 -19.58 5.47 11.66
CA HIS A 25 -20.12 4.19 12.10
C HIS A 25 -19.13 3.05 11.87
N PHE A 26 -18.39 3.04 10.76
CA PHE A 26 -17.31 2.06 10.56
C PHE A 26 -16.16 2.21 11.54
N ASN A 27 -15.81 3.43 11.93
CA ASN A 27 -14.76 3.66 12.92
C ASN A 27 -15.13 3.16 14.34
N GLN A 28 -16.42 3.02 14.63
CA GLN A 28 -16.92 2.49 15.91
C GLN A 28 -17.01 0.96 15.92
N ARG A 29 -17.03 0.33 14.75
CA ARG A 29 -17.11 -1.12 14.61
C ARG A 29 -15.74 -1.77 14.67
N ASP A 30 -15.75 -3.06 14.95
CA ASP A 30 -14.55 -3.87 14.87
C ASP A 30 -13.99 -3.92 13.41
N PRO A 31 -12.69 -3.64 13.20
CA PRO A 31 -12.07 -3.63 11.88
C PRO A 31 -12.24 -4.93 11.08
N GLN A 32 -12.26 -6.09 11.76
CA GLN A 32 -12.46 -7.38 11.11
C GLN A 32 -13.86 -7.46 10.50
N SER A 33 -14.87 -7.05 11.27
CA SER A 33 -16.26 -7.02 10.80
C SER A 33 -16.45 -6.11 9.58
N VAL A 34 -15.78 -4.94 9.57
CA VAL A 34 -15.87 -3.98 8.47
C VAL A 34 -15.18 -4.52 7.23
N LEU A 35 -13.99 -5.11 7.39
CA LEU A 35 -13.22 -5.65 6.27
C LEU A 35 -13.86 -6.92 5.69
N LYS A 36 -14.56 -7.72 6.49
CA LYS A 36 -15.23 -8.95 6.03
C LYS A 36 -16.20 -8.71 4.88
N THR A 37 -16.87 -7.56 4.87
CA THR A 37 -17.80 -7.16 3.79
C THR A 37 -17.09 -6.79 2.48
N VAL A 38 -15.84 -6.32 2.56
CA VAL A 38 -15.10 -5.79 1.40
C VAL A 38 -14.07 -6.80 0.88
N ASN A 39 -13.29 -7.38 1.79
CA ASN A 39 -12.26 -8.36 1.51
C ASN A 39 -12.20 -9.41 2.65
N PRO A 40 -12.97 -10.50 2.55
CA PRO A 40 -13.03 -11.52 3.60
C PRO A 40 -11.68 -12.21 3.84
N ARG A 41 -10.88 -12.42 2.79
CA ARG A 41 -9.56 -13.07 2.90
C ARG A 41 -8.59 -12.28 3.78
N GLU A 42 -8.59 -10.95 3.65
CA GLU A 42 -7.75 -10.12 4.51
C GLU A 42 -8.32 -9.97 5.91
N ALA A 43 -9.64 -10.01 6.06
CA ALA A 43 -10.28 -9.99 7.37
C ALA A 43 -9.92 -11.23 8.21
N GLU A 44 -9.76 -12.39 7.60
CA GLU A 44 -9.30 -13.62 8.28
C GLU A 44 -7.87 -13.50 8.84
N LEU A 45 -7.02 -12.68 8.20
CA LEU A 45 -5.64 -12.45 8.64
C LEU A 45 -5.52 -11.39 9.74
N LEU A 46 -6.63 -10.70 10.09
CA LEU A 46 -6.61 -9.70 11.15
C LEU A 46 -6.69 -10.37 12.53
N ASP A 47 -5.69 -10.07 13.34
CA ASP A 47 -5.60 -10.49 14.73
C ASP A 47 -5.97 -9.34 15.69
N ALA A 48 -6.82 -9.62 16.67
CA ALA A 48 -7.21 -8.65 17.70
C ALA A 48 -6.00 -8.23 18.56
N ALA A 49 -5.05 -9.14 18.81
CA ALA A 49 -3.84 -8.83 19.56
C ALA A 49 -2.85 -7.94 18.77
N ALA A 50 -2.99 -7.82 17.45
CA ALA A 50 -2.21 -6.88 16.64
C ALA A 50 -2.64 -5.40 16.81
N GLY A 51 -3.81 -5.13 17.41
CA GLY A 51 -4.30 -3.76 17.61
C GLY A 51 -4.48 -3.03 16.27
N VAL A 52 -5.19 -3.66 15.35
CA VAL A 52 -5.41 -3.16 13.98
C VAL A 52 -6.52 -2.11 13.98
N PHE A 53 -6.41 -1.10 13.12
CA PHE A 53 -7.50 -0.18 12.81
C PHE A 53 -7.49 0.22 11.35
N ILE A 54 -8.66 0.57 10.81
CA ILE A 54 -8.81 0.99 9.42
C ILE A 54 -9.01 2.49 9.38
N ARG A 55 -8.25 3.18 8.53
CA ARG A 55 -8.45 4.60 8.25
C ARG A 55 -9.11 4.76 6.90
N PHE A 56 -10.17 5.57 6.85
CA PHE A 56 -10.86 5.92 5.61
C PHE A 56 -10.40 7.29 5.09
N ARG A 57 -10.43 7.44 3.77
CA ARG A 57 -10.23 8.70 3.05
C ARG A 57 -11.24 8.82 1.93
N LEU A 58 -11.77 10.02 1.75
CA LEU A 58 -12.54 10.37 0.56
C LEU A 58 -11.56 10.88 -0.51
N GLY A 59 -11.73 10.43 -1.74
CA GLY A 59 -10.90 10.84 -2.87
C GLY A 59 -11.60 10.60 -4.20
N GLY A 60 -10.92 10.93 -5.29
CA GLY A 60 -11.49 10.87 -6.64
C GLY A 60 -11.65 12.26 -7.25
N ILE A 61 -11.73 12.29 -8.58
CA ILE A 61 -11.82 13.53 -9.37
C ILE A 61 -13.28 13.99 -9.57
N ASN A 62 -14.23 13.07 -9.44
CA ASN A 62 -15.65 13.31 -9.68
C ASN A 62 -16.43 13.22 -8.37
N PHE A 63 -17.51 13.99 -8.28
CA PHE A 63 -18.50 13.89 -7.21
C PHE A 63 -19.59 12.88 -7.62
N PRO A 64 -20.05 11.96 -6.75
CA PRO A 64 -19.67 11.74 -5.35
C PRO A 64 -18.26 11.14 -5.17
N PRO A 65 -17.57 11.44 -4.05
CA PRO A 65 -16.22 10.95 -3.81
C PRO A 65 -16.18 9.43 -3.58
N ASN A 66 -15.11 8.79 -4.04
CA ASN A 66 -14.78 7.41 -3.74
C ASN A 66 -14.20 7.28 -2.33
N ILE A 67 -14.56 6.20 -1.63
CA ILE A 67 -13.99 5.87 -0.32
C ILE A 67 -12.79 4.96 -0.53
N TYR A 68 -11.66 5.35 0.03
CA TYR A 68 -10.46 4.54 0.12
C TYR A 68 -10.21 4.15 1.58
N TYR A 69 -9.61 2.99 1.79
CA TYR A 69 -9.21 2.51 3.10
C TYR A 69 -7.74 2.07 3.11
N LYS A 70 -7.14 2.11 4.30
CA LYS A 70 -5.82 1.56 4.57
C LYS A 70 -5.79 1.00 5.99
N ILE A 71 -5.17 -0.17 6.12
CA ILE A 71 -5.03 -0.90 7.39
C ILE A 71 -3.79 -0.36 8.12
N PHE A 72 -3.97 0.03 9.36
CA PHE A 72 -2.93 0.50 10.27
C PHE A 72 -2.90 -0.36 11.53
N LYS A 73 -1.79 -0.28 12.25
CA LYS A 73 -1.57 -1.02 13.50
C LYS A 73 -1.10 -0.05 14.56
N TYR A 74 -1.65 -0.14 15.76
CA TYR A 74 -1.18 0.63 16.91
C TYR A 74 0.07 0.01 17.53
N ARG A 75 0.13 -1.32 17.55
CA ARG A 75 1.25 -2.07 18.15
C ARG A 75 2.37 -2.26 17.13
N PRO A 76 3.65 -2.14 17.54
CA PRO A 76 4.78 -2.42 16.66
C PRO A 76 4.79 -3.91 16.32
N ILE A 77 4.86 -4.23 15.03
CA ILE A 77 5.00 -5.62 14.55
C ILE A 77 6.26 -5.67 13.70
N ALA A 78 7.20 -6.54 14.11
CA ALA A 78 8.42 -6.82 13.38
C ALA A 78 8.18 -7.93 12.36
N ASP A 79 8.69 -7.74 11.16
CA ASP A 79 8.72 -8.76 10.12
C ASP A 79 10.07 -9.48 10.19
N MET A 80 10.08 -10.67 10.81
CA MET A 80 11.32 -11.41 11.05
C MET A 80 12.03 -11.80 9.74
N CYS A 81 11.26 -12.08 8.69
CA CYS A 81 11.79 -12.46 7.39
C CYS A 81 12.35 -11.27 6.60
N ALA A 82 12.07 -10.02 7.01
CA ALA A 82 12.66 -8.83 6.39
C ALA A 82 14.17 -8.69 6.68
N SER A 83 14.63 -9.15 7.84
CA SER A 83 16.06 -9.09 8.23
C SER A 83 16.85 -10.31 7.80
N SER A 84 16.19 -11.47 7.64
CA SER A 84 16.84 -12.66 7.11
C SER A 84 15.94 -13.36 6.10
N PRO A 85 16.00 -12.96 4.82
CA PRO A 85 15.12 -13.50 3.79
C PRO A 85 15.55 -14.89 3.29
N LYS A 86 16.58 -15.50 3.89
CA LYS A 86 17.18 -16.74 3.39
C LYS A 86 16.22 -17.92 3.56
N ASP A 87 16.23 -18.81 2.57
CA ASP A 87 15.55 -20.10 2.68
C ASP A 87 16.43 -21.07 3.48
N TYR A 88 16.07 -21.29 4.74
CA TYR A 88 16.80 -22.17 5.65
C TYR A 88 16.45 -23.65 5.50
N THR A 89 15.47 -23.98 4.66
CA THR A 89 15.04 -25.37 4.46
C THR A 89 16.02 -26.16 3.59
N GLN A 90 16.86 -25.46 2.83
CA GLN A 90 17.86 -26.02 1.93
C GLN A 90 19.04 -26.61 2.72
N PRO A 91 19.26 -27.95 2.70
CA PRO A 91 20.32 -28.57 3.47
C PRO A 91 21.73 -28.10 3.06
N GLY A 92 21.91 -27.68 1.80
CA GLY A 92 23.18 -27.14 1.27
C GLY A 92 23.54 -25.72 1.72
N LEU A 93 22.64 -24.99 2.41
CA LEU A 93 22.92 -23.64 2.92
C LEU A 93 23.52 -23.61 4.33
N LYS A 94 23.61 -24.76 5.01
CA LYS A 94 24.32 -24.89 6.29
C LYS A 94 25.82 -24.74 6.03
N LYS A 95 26.32 -23.50 5.96
CA LYS A 95 27.76 -23.23 5.90
C LYS A 95 28.40 -23.76 7.19
N PRO A 96 29.37 -24.68 7.13
CA PRO A 96 30.11 -25.11 8.30
C PRO A 96 31.04 -23.98 8.72
N VAL A 97 30.64 -23.20 9.73
CA VAL A 97 31.46 -22.20 10.43
C VAL A 97 31.98 -21.06 9.54
N ALA A 98 32.16 -19.86 10.12
CA ALA A 98 32.74 -18.74 9.38
C ALA A 98 34.18 -19.09 8.94
N PRO A 99 34.56 -18.89 7.66
CA PRO A 99 35.96 -18.99 7.25
C PRO A 99 36.73 -17.84 7.90
N GLN A 100 37.51 -18.16 8.93
CA GLN A 100 38.53 -17.29 9.49
C GLN A 100 39.71 -17.20 8.52
N THR A 101 39.62 -16.47 7.40
CA THR A 101 40.82 -16.14 6.60
C THR A 101 40.65 -14.89 5.74
N ASN A 102 41.60 -13.96 5.85
CA ASN A 102 41.81 -12.73 5.06
C ASN A 102 42.23 -12.98 3.59
N SER A 103 41.67 -13.99 2.92
CA SER A 103 42.02 -14.32 1.54
C SER A 103 40.78 -14.20 0.65
N GLY A 104 40.88 -13.39 -0.41
CA GLY A 104 39.80 -13.04 -1.32
C GLY A 104 39.19 -14.26 -2.04
N TRP A 105 38.17 -14.85 -1.44
CA TRP A 105 37.34 -15.87 -2.07
C TRP A 105 36.45 -15.23 -3.14
N PRO A 106 36.19 -15.92 -4.28
CA PRO A 106 35.28 -15.42 -5.29
C PRO A 106 33.89 -15.26 -4.66
N VAL A 107 33.24 -14.13 -4.95
CA VAL A 107 31.85 -13.87 -4.53
C VAL A 107 30.97 -14.91 -5.23
N ILE A 108 30.72 -16.03 -4.55
CA ILE A 108 29.78 -17.03 -5.03
C ILE A 108 28.42 -16.35 -5.08
N GLN A 109 27.86 -16.24 -6.28
CA GLN A 109 26.54 -15.67 -6.49
C GLN A 109 25.52 -16.63 -5.85
N GLU A 110 25.11 -16.32 -4.62
CA GLU A 110 24.09 -17.11 -3.93
C GLU A 110 22.79 -17.06 -4.74
N ASP A 111 22.21 -18.23 -5.06
CA ASP A 111 20.88 -18.29 -5.66
C ASP A 111 19.86 -17.76 -4.63
N ARG A 112 19.14 -16.71 -5.03
CA ARG A 112 18.14 -16.02 -4.20
C ARG A 112 16.70 -16.32 -4.65
N SER A 113 16.52 -17.23 -5.61
CA SER A 113 15.22 -17.57 -6.18
C SER A 113 14.17 -17.97 -5.12
N GLY A 114 14.59 -18.72 -4.10
CA GLY A 114 13.74 -19.17 -2.98
C GLY A 114 13.65 -18.22 -1.78
N TRP A 115 14.34 -17.07 -1.80
CA TRP A 115 14.37 -16.18 -0.65
C TRP A 115 13.01 -15.50 -0.44
N TYR A 116 12.67 -15.24 0.82
CA TYR A 116 11.50 -14.46 1.19
C TYR A 116 11.53 -13.10 0.48
N ARG A 117 10.55 -12.88 -0.39
CA ARG A 117 10.34 -11.62 -1.09
C ARG A 117 9.14 -10.91 -0.53
N ARG A 118 9.38 -9.77 0.12
CA ARG A 118 8.31 -8.89 0.56
C ARG A 118 7.86 -8.00 -0.59
N VAL A 119 6.56 -7.98 -0.82
CA VAL A 119 5.92 -7.06 -1.77
C VAL A 119 5.16 -5.99 -0.98
N GLU A 120 5.46 -4.72 -1.25
CA GLU A 120 4.80 -3.60 -0.58
C GLU A 120 3.44 -3.30 -1.22
N ASN A 121 2.40 -4.04 -0.81
CA ASN A 121 1.01 -3.86 -1.29
C ASN A 121 0.15 -3.00 -0.33
N ASN A 122 0.75 -2.01 0.33
CA ASN A 122 0.09 -1.17 1.33
C ASN A 122 -0.31 0.22 0.79
N SER A 123 -0.84 0.25 -0.42
CA SER A 123 -1.46 1.43 -1.02
C SER A 123 -2.84 1.71 -0.41
N TRP A 124 -3.40 2.90 -0.68
CA TRP A 124 -4.81 3.17 -0.39
C TRP A 124 -5.68 2.35 -1.35
N ARG A 125 -6.60 1.54 -0.80
CA ARG A 125 -7.44 0.61 -1.58
C ARG A 125 -8.87 1.13 -1.63
N LEU A 126 -9.56 0.90 -2.74
CA LEU A 126 -10.96 1.29 -2.90
C LEU A 126 -11.86 0.41 -2.01
N PHE A 127 -12.79 1.03 -1.29
CA PHE A 127 -13.76 0.36 -0.42
C PHE A 127 -14.95 -0.24 -1.20
N CYS A 128 -15.23 0.25 -2.42
CA CYS A 128 -16.28 -0.24 -3.32
C CYS A 128 -15.72 -0.30 -4.76
N CYS A 129 -15.94 -1.42 -5.47
CA CYS A 129 -15.35 -1.87 -6.75
C CYS A 129 -15.13 -0.74 -7.81
N LYS A 130 -14.01 -0.67 -8.56
CA LYS A 130 -13.43 -1.71 -9.42
C LYS A 130 -11.91 -1.91 -9.19
N LEU A 131 -11.47 -3.15 -9.35
CA LEU A 131 -10.10 -3.63 -9.20
C LEU A 131 -9.13 -2.87 -10.12
N GLY A 132 -8.41 -1.90 -9.55
CA GLY A 132 -7.23 -1.33 -10.18
C GLY A 132 -6.03 -2.24 -9.90
N ALA A 133 -5.35 -2.70 -10.96
CA ALA A 133 -4.14 -3.48 -10.84
C ALA A 133 -3.09 -2.69 -10.04
N ASN A 134 -2.83 -3.13 -8.81
CA ASN A 134 -1.81 -2.53 -7.96
C ASN A 134 -0.44 -2.86 -8.56
N LYS A 135 0.30 -1.85 -9.03
CA LYS A 135 1.72 -2.01 -9.34
C LYS A 135 2.44 -2.39 -8.06
N THR A 136 2.92 -3.62 -8.00
CA THR A 136 3.71 -4.13 -6.87
C THR A 136 5.06 -3.42 -6.83
N MET A 137 5.37 -2.78 -5.71
CA MET A 137 6.72 -2.27 -5.46
C MET A 137 7.52 -3.30 -4.69
N ASP A 138 8.77 -3.49 -5.11
CA ASP A 138 9.72 -4.36 -4.43
C ASP A 138 10.20 -3.72 -3.12
N PHE A 139 10.36 -4.53 -2.07
CA PHE A 139 10.74 -4.04 -0.75
C PHE A 139 12.23 -4.26 -0.48
N HIS A 140 12.96 -3.16 -0.29
CA HIS A 140 14.37 -3.23 0.10
C HIS A 140 14.54 -3.16 1.64
N TYR A 141 15.39 -3.99 2.24
CA TYR A 141 15.59 -4.03 3.69
C TYR A 141 16.07 -2.68 4.27
N SER A 142 17.07 -2.06 3.63
CA SER A 142 17.61 -0.74 4.02
C SER A 142 16.53 0.35 3.95
N LYS A 143 16.31 1.03 5.08
CA LYS A 143 15.37 2.15 5.19
C LYS A 143 15.81 3.34 4.34
N LEU A 144 17.11 3.61 4.30
CA LEU A 144 17.70 4.69 3.53
C LEU A 144 17.48 4.46 2.02
N GLN A 145 17.70 3.23 1.55
CA GLN A 145 17.45 2.85 0.17
C GLN A 145 15.98 3.05 -0.22
N ARG A 146 15.05 2.60 0.64
CA ARG A 146 13.61 2.81 0.41
C ARG A 146 13.23 4.29 0.33
N GLN A 147 13.80 5.14 1.18
CA GLN A 147 13.56 6.58 1.11
C GLN A 147 14.05 7.18 -0.21
N GLN A 148 15.23 6.75 -0.69
CA GLN A 148 15.75 7.15 -1.99
C GLN A 148 14.88 6.65 -3.15
N ASP A 149 14.41 5.39 -3.10
CA ASP A 149 13.53 4.81 -4.12
C ASP A 149 12.21 5.56 -4.23
N VAL A 150 11.57 5.86 -3.09
CA VAL A 150 10.35 6.69 -3.05
C VAL A 150 10.63 8.08 -3.62
N GLY A 151 11.77 8.68 -3.29
CA GLY A 151 12.21 9.95 -3.86
C GLY A 151 12.39 9.90 -5.38
N ARG A 152 13.11 8.89 -5.90
CA ARG A 152 13.30 8.66 -7.33
C ARG A 152 11.97 8.47 -8.06
N TRP A 153 11.08 7.66 -7.50
CA TRP A 153 9.76 7.41 -8.07
C TRP A 153 8.89 8.66 -8.12
N ARG A 154 8.90 9.50 -7.06
CA ARG A 154 8.19 10.79 -7.06
C ARG A 154 8.74 11.73 -8.13
N LYS A 155 10.07 11.83 -8.28
CA LYS A 155 10.72 12.63 -9.33
C LYS A 155 10.30 12.15 -10.72
N LYS A 156 10.40 10.84 -10.98
CA LYS A 156 9.99 10.23 -12.25
C LYS A 156 8.54 10.55 -12.59
N ARG A 157 7.62 10.36 -11.64
CA ARG A 157 6.21 10.66 -11.85
C ARG A 157 5.96 12.15 -12.12
N ASN A 158 6.67 13.04 -11.43
CA ASN A 158 6.58 14.48 -11.69
C ASN A 158 7.04 14.84 -13.12
N THR A 159 8.15 14.27 -13.57
CA THR A 159 8.64 14.46 -14.94
C THR A 159 7.67 13.89 -15.97
N GLU A 160 7.12 12.69 -15.74
CA GLU A 160 6.11 12.08 -16.61
C GLU A 160 4.84 12.94 -16.70
N TRP A 161 4.37 13.49 -15.57
CA TRP A 161 3.21 14.36 -15.52
C TRP A 161 3.44 15.69 -16.27
N LEU A 162 4.60 16.33 -16.08
CA LEU A 162 4.95 17.55 -16.80
C LEU A 162 5.04 17.30 -18.32
N LYS A 163 5.58 16.16 -18.75
CA LYS A 163 5.62 15.75 -20.17
C LYS A 163 4.23 15.60 -20.76
N GLN A 164 3.33 14.89 -20.07
CA GLN A 164 1.94 14.74 -20.50
C GLN A 164 1.22 16.08 -20.64
N ILE A 165 1.46 17.01 -19.70
CA ILE A 165 0.90 18.36 -19.77
C ILE A 165 1.47 19.13 -20.97
N SER A 166 2.79 19.11 -21.18
CA SER A 166 3.39 19.79 -22.33
C SER A 166 2.91 19.24 -23.66
N GLU A 167 2.78 17.91 -23.78
CA GLU A 167 2.28 17.23 -24.98
C GLU A 167 0.80 17.57 -25.24
N SER A 168 0.00 17.81 -24.19
CA SER A 168 -1.40 18.23 -24.32
C SER A 168 -1.59 19.71 -24.66
N ILE A 169 -0.56 20.55 -24.46
CA ILE A 169 -0.63 22.01 -24.65
C ILE A 169 0.03 22.45 -25.97
N SER A 170 0.90 21.63 -26.57
CA SER A 170 1.43 21.90 -27.92
C SER A 170 0.29 21.89 -28.95
N PRO A 171 -0.07 23.04 -29.56
CA PRO A 171 -1.02 23.05 -30.65
C PRO A 171 -0.32 22.43 -31.88
N VAL A 172 -1.01 21.51 -32.53
CA VAL A 172 -0.69 21.08 -33.91
C VAL A 172 -0.85 22.27 -34.85
#